data_AF-A0A1Q7XYF1-F1
#
_entry.id   AF-A0A1Q7XYF1-F1
#
_cell.length_a   1.000
_cell.length_b   1.000
_cell.length_c   1.000
_cell.angle_alpha   90.00
_cell.angle_beta   90.00
_cell.angle_gamma   90.00
#
_symmetry.space_group_name_H-M   'P 1'
#
loop_
_entity.id
_entity.type
_entity.pdbx_description
1 polymer ?
#
loop_
_entity_poly.entity_id
_entity_poly.type
_entity_poly.pdbx_seq_one_letter_code
_entity_poly.pdbx_strand_id
1 'polypeptide(L)'
;MDRRKFLGVAAATAGMLFIKPELVRGTAANSAVRVGLLGCGGRGTEDATNLIDTGGARVVALADLFQDQLDKARENFNKMQQAKGYAALDAAQLFVGPNAFHQIAASKEVDAIVIATPPYYHRWHLEPVVAAGKHVYLEKPVAVDVPGALKVIEIGKRAQGKLSLDVGFQIRDCPPFVEMVKRIHGGALGKIICGESHYFAGYLDRPAWPDATPVERRLRNWVYDRVLSGDIVVEQNIHVVDICNWVLKAHPLKASASGGRAGRPTDGDVYGNYDVLFHYPEGVDVTFSSTQFAKGWWEVTERFFGTKGTSQSPYTGPLGIWGDEPWQAEGTPAKDAEQTGFSATGKFTSNLEFADREKKKAFVESITSGNFHNQADKGAESALSCMMARTAAYTGREVSWEETLKSTETWDPKIDLNKLR
;
A
#
# COMPACT_ATOMS: atom_id res chain seq x y z
N MET A 1 -68.48 -23.96 -41.94
CA MET A 1 -67.29 -24.76 -41.59
C MET A 1 -66.39 -23.86 -40.75
N ASP A 2 -66.67 -23.74 -39.46
CA ASP A 2 -66.14 -24.55 -38.33
C ASP A 2 -64.79 -23.99 -37.83
N ARG A 3 -64.75 -22.95 -36.97
CA ARG A 3 -64.83 -22.95 -35.48
C ARG A 3 -63.89 -23.88 -34.69
N ARG A 4 -62.92 -24.57 -35.33
CA ARG A 4 -61.85 -25.29 -34.62
C ARG A 4 -60.49 -25.23 -35.33
N LYS A 5 -59.83 -24.06 -35.32
CA LYS A 5 -58.35 -23.97 -35.46
C LYS A 5 -57.76 -22.59 -35.16
N PHE A 6 -58.39 -21.85 -34.24
CA PHE A 6 -57.84 -20.59 -33.75
C PHE A 6 -57.96 -20.60 -32.22
N LEU A 7 -56.90 -21.06 -31.55
CA LEU A 7 -56.51 -20.84 -30.15
C LEU A 7 -55.39 -21.84 -29.82
N GLY A 8 -54.19 -21.33 -29.57
CA GLY A 8 -53.03 -22.18 -29.31
C GLY A 8 -51.74 -21.41 -29.06
N VAL A 9 -51.76 -20.55 -28.04
CA VAL A 9 -50.60 -20.11 -27.24
C VAL A 9 -49.69 -19.04 -27.87
N ALA A 10 -50.00 -17.80 -27.49
CA ALA A 10 -49.00 -16.78 -27.23
C ALA A 10 -48.24 -17.15 -25.94
N ALA A 11 -46.94 -17.39 -26.05
CA ALA A 11 -46.01 -17.30 -24.94
C ALA A 11 -44.81 -16.48 -25.44
N ALA A 12 -44.81 -15.19 -25.12
CA ALA A 12 -43.68 -14.31 -25.35
C ALA A 12 -42.54 -14.72 -24.42
N THR A 13 -41.58 -15.49 -24.92
CA THR A 13 -40.27 -15.64 -24.28
C THR A 13 -39.51 -14.34 -24.49
N ALA A 14 -39.56 -13.45 -23.49
CA ALA A 14 -38.55 -12.42 -23.29
C ALA A 14 -37.22 -13.13 -22.98
N GLY A 15 -36.50 -13.52 -24.02
CA GLY A 15 -35.14 -14.01 -23.89
C GLY A 15 -34.25 -12.87 -23.41
N MET A 16 -33.89 -12.88 -22.12
CA MET A 16 -32.70 -12.18 -21.67
C MET A 16 -31.53 -12.72 -22.49
N LEU A 17 -31.05 -11.94 -23.44
CA LEU A 17 -29.77 -12.17 -24.07
C LEU A 17 -28.71 -12.01 -22.97
N PHE A 18 -28.26 -13.13 -22.41
CA PHE A 18 -27.01 -13.20 -21.66
C PHE A 18 -25.87 -12.96 -22.65
N ILE A 19 -25.61 -11.68 -22.94
CA ILE A 19 -24.39 -11.31 -23.64
C ILE A 19 -23.25 -11.57 -22.67
N LYS A 20 -22.42 -12.56 -22.98
CA LYS A 20 -21.16 -12.78 -22.27
C LYS A 20 -20.34 -11.47 -22.29
N PRO A 21 -19.74 -11.03 -21.17
CA PRO A 21 -18.94 -9.79 -21.12
C PRO A 21 -17.86 -9.70 -22.19
N GLU A 22 -17.37 -10.86 -22.64
CA GLU A 22 -16.36 -11.06 -23.67
C GLU A 22 -16.76 -10.50 -25.05
N LEU A 23 -18.07 -10.46 -25.38
CA LEU A 23 -18.56 -10.01 -26.69
C LEU A 23 -18.76 -8.48 -26.80
N VAL A 24 -18.61 -7.74 -25.69
CA VAL A 24 -18.73 -6.27 -25.65
C VAL A 24 -17.35 -5.59 -25.72
N ARG A 25 -16.25 -6.35 -25.59
CA ARG A 25 -14.91 -5.78 -25.70
C ARG A 25 -14.47 -5.78 -27.17
N GLY A 26 -14.51 -4.60 -27.78
CA GLY A 26 -13.81 -4.31 -29.04
C GLY A 26 -12.29 -4.54 -28.90
N THR A 27 -11.53 -4.16 -29.94
CA THR A 27 -10.06 -4.30 -30.06
C THR A 27 -9.29 -4.19 -28.73
N ALA A 28 -8.11 -4.82 -28.60
CA ALA A 28 -7.33 -4.89 -27.35
C ALA A 28 -7.19 -3.56 -26.55
N ALA A 29 -7.29 -2.40 -27.21
CA ALA A 29 -7.39 -1.07 -26.60
C ALA A 29 -8.63 -0.83 -25.70
N ASN A 30 -9.75 -1.52 -25.96
CA ASN A 30 -11.00 -1.49 -25.18
C ASN A 30 -11.05 -2.52 -24.03
N SER A 31 -9.99 -3.32 -23.85
CA SER A 31 -9.92 -4.36 -22.82
C SER A 31 -9.05 -3.98 -21.62
N ALA A 32 -8.28 -2.89 -21.71
CA ALA A 32 -7.39 -2.44 -20.65
C ALA A 32 -8.15 -1.75 -19.51
N VAL A 33 -7.75 -2.00 -18.27
CA VAL A 33 -8.29 -1.27 -17.10
C VAL A 33 -7.81 0.18 -17.16
N ARG A 34 -8.73 1.14 -17.19
CA ARG A 34 -8.41 2.57 -17.26
C ARG A 34 -8.14 3.11 -15.86
N VAL A 35 -6.89 3.52 -15.62
CA VAL A 35 -6.39 3.92 -14.31
C VAL A 35 -6.25 5.44 -14.22
N GLY A 36 -6.77 6.00 -13.12
CA GLY A 36 -6.46 7.34 -12.66
C GLY A 36 -5.33 7.29 -11.61
N LEU A 37 -4.37 8.22 -11.67
CA LEU A 37 -3.37 8.38 -10.62
C LEU A 37 -3.68 9.63 -9.79
N LEU A 38 -3.97 9.45 -8.50
CA LEU A 38 -4.11 10.51 -7.51
C LEU A 38 -2.86 10.54 -6.62
N GLY A 39 -2.02 11.56 -6.80
CA GLY A 39 -0.68 11.66 -6.22
C GLY A 39 0.40 11.24 -7.22
N CYS A 40 0.81 12.19 -8.06
CA CYS A 40 1.82 12.07 -9.12
C CYS A 40 3.26 12.18 -8.59
N GLY A 41 3.50 11.76 -7.35
CA GLY A 41 4.84 11.65 -6.76
C GLY A 41 5.63 10.46 -7.30
N GLY A 42 6.85 10.27 -6.77
CA GLY A 42 7.72 9.16 -7.17
C GLY A 42 7.05 7.79 -7.00
N ARG A 43 6.50 7.50 -5.81
CA ARG A 43 5.83 6.22 -5.54
C ARG A 43 4.60 6.01 -6.42
N GLY A 44 3.69 6.98 -6.49
CA GLY A 44 2.49 6.88 -7.33
C GLY A 44 2.80 6.70 -8.82
N THR A 45 3.85 7.37 -9.33
CA THR A 45 4.31 7.18 -10.71
C THR A 45 4.85 5.77 -10.93
N GLU A 46 5.62 5.23 -10.00
CA GLU A 46 6.14 3.85 -10.05
C GLU A 46 4.99 2.83 -9.98
N ASP A 47 4.00 3.05 -9.10
CA ASP A 47 2.85 2.17 -8.95
C ASP A 47 2.02 2.07 -10.23
N ALA A 48 1.72 3.22 -10.84
CA ALA A 48 0.97 3.28 -12.08
C ALA A 48 1.79 2.79 -13.28
N THR A 49 3.12 2.98 -13.28
CA THR A 49 4.04 2.39 -14.28
C THR A 49 3.97 0.86 -14.21
N ASN A 50 4.08 0.28 -13.02
CA ASN A 50 4.00 -1.17 -12.82
C ASN A 50 2.63 -1.73 -13.24
N LEU A 51 1.52 -1.02 -13.02
CA LEU A 51 0.21 -1.43 -13.52
C LEU A 51 0.15 -1.50 -15.06
N ILE A 52 0.78 -0.54 -15.75
CA ILE A 52 0.86 -0.50 -17.21
C ILE A 52 1.75 -1.62 -17.76
N ASP A 53 2.84 -1.94 -17.09
CA ASP A 53 3.82 -2.92 -17.57
C ASP A 53 3.44 -4.37 -17.28
N THR A 54 2.66 -4.60 -16.23
CA THR A 54 2.37 -5.96 -15.74
C THR A 54 0.93 -6.40 -15.98
N GLY A 55 -0.04 -5.48 -15.94
CA GLY A 55 -1.43 -5.83 -15.72
C GLY A 55 -2.36 -5.60 -16.91
N GLY A 56 -1.91 -5.04 -18.03
CA GLY A 56 -2.84 -4.62 -19.09
C GLY A 56 -3.72 -3.45 -18.66
N ALA A 57 -3.19 -2.55 -17.82
CA ALA A 57 -3.81 -1.29 -17.48
C ALA A 57 -3.30 -0.15 -18.38
N ARG A 58 -4.04 0.96 -18.40
CA ARG A 58 -3.65 2.21 -19.05
C ARG A 58 -3.95 3.38 -18.14
N VAL A 59 -2.97 4.26 -17.91
CA VAL A 59 -3.23 5.53 -17.24
C VAL A 59 -3.98 6.46 -18.19
N VAL A 60 -5.14 6.96 -17.76
CA VAL A 60 -6.02 7.83 -18.55
C VAL A 60 -6.30 9.18 -17.89
N ALA A 61 -6.03 9.30 -16.59
CA ALA A 61 -6.23 10.52 -15.83
C ALA A 61 -5.16 10.72 -14.77
N LEU A 62 -4.80 11.96 -14.50
CA LEU A 62 -3.83 12.36 -13.48
C LEU A 62 -4.45 13.41 -12.56
N ALA A 63 -4.20 13.28 -11.26
CA ALA A 63 -4.62 14.21 -10.24
C ALA A 63 -3.48 14.45 -9.25
N ASP A 64 -3.11 15.72 -9.03
CA ASP A 64 -2.15 16.10 -8.01
C ASP A 64 -2.48 17.48 -7.43
N LEU A 65 -1.97 17.78 -6.25
CA LEU A 65 -2.04 19.11 -5.67
C LEU A 65 -1.11 20.09 -6.40
N PHE A 66 0.02 19.61 -6.90
CA PHE A 66 1.08 20.42 -7.48
C PHE A 66 1.21 20.20 -8.99
N GLN A 67 1.12 21.30 -9.75
CA GLN A 67 1.23 21.27 -11.22
C GLN A 67 2.54 20.64 -11.69
N ASP A 68 3.67 20.92 -11.02
CA ASP A 68 4.97 20.39 -11.43
C ASP A 68 5.09 18.87 -11.28
N GLN A 69 4.35 18.27 -10.35
CA GLN A 69 4.30 16.82 -10.18
C GLN A 69 3.40 16.19 -11.26
N LEU A 70 2.26 16.83 -11.54
CA LEU A 70 1.34 16.42 -12.60
C LEU A 70 2.03 16.45 -13.97
N ASP A 71 2.78 17.50 -14.29
CA ASP A 71 3.46 17.65 -15.58
C ASP A 71 4.54 16.58 -15.79
N LYS A 72 5.35 16.28 -14.76
CA LYS A 72 6.35 15.20 -14.80
C LYS A 72 5.71 13.84 -15.05
N ALA A 73 4.63 13.52 -14.32
CA ALA A 73 3.90 12.28 -14.51
C ALA A 73 3.26 12.21 -15.90
N ARG A 74 2.69 13.32 -16.39
CA ARG A 74 2.11 13.41 -17.74
C ARG A 74 3.15 13.13 -18.80
N GLU A 75 4.34 13.71 -18.69
CA GLU A 75 5.44 13.46 -19.62
C GLU A 75 5.81 11.97 -19.64
N ASN A 76 5.99 11.37 -18.46
CA ASN A 76 6.30 9.94 -18.32
C ASN A 76 5.24 9.05 -18.99
N PHE A 77 3.97 9.24 -18.63
CA PHE A 77 2.89 8.40 -19.13
C PHE A 77 2.54 8.65 -20.60
N ASN A 78 2.79 9.85 -21.14
CA ASN A 78 2.67 10.09 -22.58
C ASN A 78 3.74 9.32 -23.36
N LYS A 79 5.00 9.29 -22.88
CA LYS A 79 6.06 8.47 -23.50
C LYS A 79 5.70 6.99 -23.47
N MET A 80 5.24 6.47 -22.33
CA MET A 80 4.81 5.08 -22.20
C MET A 80 3.62 4.75 -23.11
N GLN A 81 2.62 5.64 -23.18
CA GLN A 81 1.46 5.46 -24.06
C GLN A 81 1.86 5.45 -25.54
N GLN A 82 2.71 6.39 -25.96
CA GLN A 82 3.22 6.42 -27.32
C GLN A 82 3.96 5.12 -27.68
N ALA A 83 4.81 4.61 -26.79
CA ALA A 83 5.51 3.35 -26.98
C ALA A 83 4.57 2.15 -27.13
N LYS A 84 3.36 2.22 -26.55
CA LYS A 84 2.30 1.20 -26.65
C LYS A 84 1.24 1.51 -27.72
N GLY A 85 1.45 2.53 -28.56
CA GLY A 85 0.53 2.91 -29.64
C GLY A 85 -0.76 3.60 -29.17
N TYR A 86 -0.81 4.07 -27.92
CA TYR A 86 -1.93 4.83 -27.38
C TYR A 86 -1.78 6.33 -27.62
N ALA A 87 -2.92 7.02 -27.71
CA ALA A 87 -2.94 8.48 -27.68
C ALA A 87 -2.41 9.02 -26.34
N ALA A 88 -1.85 10.23 -26.38
CA ALA A 88 -1.47 10.97 -25.18
C ALA A 88 -2.68 11.20 -24.24
N LEU A 89 -2.40 11.49 -22.97
CA LEU A 89 -3.42 11.87 -21.99
C LEU A 89 -4.20 13.10 -22.47
N ASP A 90 -5.53 12.98 -22.42
CA ASP A 90 -6.44 14.09 -22.68
C ASP A 90 -6.23 15.19 -21.62
N ALA A 91 -6.10 16.44 -22.06
CA ALA A 91 -5.99 17.58 -21.18
C ALA A 91 -7.21 17.73 -20.24
N ALA A 92 -8.39 17.25 -20.65
CA ALA A 92 -9.59 17.23 -19.83
C ALA A 92 -9.54 16.21 -18.67
N GLN A 93 -8.56 15.29 -18.68
CA GLN A 93 -8.33 14.29 -17.64
C GLN A 93 -7.14 14.62 -16.74
N LEU A 94 -6.74 15.89 -16.70
CA LEU A 94 -5.70 16.43 -15.84
C LEU A 94 -6.33 17.32 -14.79
N PHE A 95 -6.23 16.92 -13.53
CA PHE A 95 -6.87 17.58 -12.40
C PHE A 95 -5.81 18.11 -11.44
N VAL A 96 -5.79 19.42 -11.21
CA VAL A 96 -4.82 20.05 -10.31
C VAL A 96 -5.51 20.77 -9.16
N GLY A 97 -4.92 20.68 -7.97
CA GLY A 97 -5.33 21.43 -6.80
C GLY A 97 -6.16 20.63 -5.78
N PRO A 98 -6.72 21.32 -4.76
CA PRO A 98 -7.32 20.66 -3.60
C PRO A 98 -8.53 19.79 -3.91
N ASN A 99 -9.24 20.06 -5.01
CA ASN A 99 -10.42 19.30 -5.43
C ASN A 99 -10.12 18.21 -6.46
N ALA A 100 -8.85 18.00 -6.82
CA ALA A 100 -8.47 17.04 -7.87
C ALA A 100 -8.93 15.61 -7.55
N PHE A 101 -8.97 15.23 -6.26
CA PHE A 101 -9.45 13.92 -5.83
C PHE A 101 -10.96 13.70 -6.10
N HIS A 102 -11.79 14.75 -5.97
CA HIS A 102 -13.20 14.67 -6.33
C HIS A 102 -13.39 14.62 -7.85
N GLN A 103 -12.60 15.39 -8.59
CA GLN A 103 -12.69 15.45 -10.05
C GLN A 103 -12.30 14.11 -10.70
N ILE A 104 -11.19 13.50 -10.24
CA ILE A 104 -10.75 12.20 -10.78
C ILE A 104 -11.70 11.06 -10.39
N ALA A 105 -12.27 11.08 -9.18
CA ALA A 105 -13.30 10.13 -8.76
C ALA A 105 -14.57 10.23 -9.63
N ALA A 106 -14.97 11.46 -10.00
CA ALA A 106 -16.14 11.71 -10.84
C ALA A 106 -15.93 11.40 -12.33
N SER A 107 -14.69 11.18 -12.79
CA SER A 107 -14.41 10.92 -14.20
C SER A 107 -15.03 9.60 -14.65
N LYS A 108 -15.76 9.65 -15.78
CA LYS A 108 -16.30 8.46 -16.45
C LYS A 108 -15.24 7.69 -17.25
N GLU A 109 -14.07 8.30 -17.42
CA GLU A 109 -12.95 7.69 -18.13
C GLU A 109 -12.16 6.72 -17.25
N VAL A 110 -12.33 6.78 -15.92
CA VAL A 110 -11.54 6.00 -14.96
C VAL A 110 -12.33 4.81 -14.42
N ASP A 111 -11.71 3.63 -14.42
CA ASP A 111 -12.26 2.39 -13.83
C ASP A 111 -11.67 2.12 -12.45
N ALA A 112 -10.38 2.42 -12.28
CA ALA A 112 -9.61 2.22 -11.05
C ALA A 112 -8.75 3.45 -10.70
N ILE A 113 -8.55 3.75 -9.42
CA ILE A 113 -7.71 4.85 -8.97
C ILE A 113 -6.58 4.33 -8.08
N VAL A 114 -5.35 4.73 -8.40
CA VAL A 114 -4.20 4.63 -7.50
C VAL A 114 -4.20 5.87 -6.61
N ILE A 115 -4.26 5.68 -5.29
CA ILE A 115 -4.17 6.74 -4.29
C ILE A 115 -2.78 6.66 -3.66
N ALA A 116 -1.89 7.58 -4.04
CA ALA A 116 -0.51 7.69 -3.58
C ALA A 116 -0.18 9.09 -3.03
N THR A 117 -1.18 9.73 -2.41
CA THR A 117 -1.06 11.02 -1.71
C THR A 117 -0.42 10.84 -0.32
N PRO A 118 -0.06 11.91 0.41
CA PRO A 118 0.41 11.75 1.79
C PRO A 118 -0.59 10.97 2.67
N PRO A 119 -0.13 10.07 3.56
CA PRO A 119 -0.98 9.14 4.32
C PRO A 119 -2.14 9.79 5.08
N TYR A 120 -1.95 10.99 5.62
CA TYR A 120 -3.02 11.74 6.29
C TYR A 120 -4.28 11.90 5.41
N TYR A 121 -4.11 12.06 4.10
CA TYR A 121 -5.23 12.29 3.17
C TYR A 121 -5.88 11.01 2.66
N HIS A 122 -5.30 9.84 2.91
CA HIS A 122 -5.78 8.56 2.34
C HIS A 122 -7.25 8.30 2.62
N ARG A 123 -7.69 8.42 3.88
CA ARG A 123 -9.11 8.22 4.25
C ARG A 123 -10.07 9.16 3.52
N TRP A 124 -9.64 10.41 3.33
CA TRP A 124 -10.46 11.47 2.72
C TRP A 124 -10.54 11.31 1.20
N HIS A 125 -9.49 10.76 0.58
CA HIS A 125 -9.45 10.44 -0.83
C HIS A 125 -10.13 9.10 -1.16
N LEU A 126 -10.02 8.11 -0.28
CA LEU A 126 -10.61 6.78 -0.46
C LEU A 126 -12.15 6.83 -0.51
N GLU A 127 -12.76 7.60 0.39
CA GLU A 127 -14.21 7.75 0.52
C GLU A 127 -14.92 8.09 -0.80
N PRO A 128 -14.63 9.22 -1.48
CA PRO A 128 -15.30 9.58 -2.73
C PRO A 128 -14.99 8.63 -3.88
N VAL A 129 -13.80 8.01 -3.90
CA VAL A 129 -13.43 7.03 -4.93
C VAL A 129 -14.29 5.77 -4.82
N VAL A 130 -14.44 5.23 -3.61
CA VAL A 130 -15.31 4.07 -3.35
C VAL A 130 -16.79 4.44 -3.58
N ALA A 131 -17.21 5.64 -3.14
CA ALA A 131 -18.57 6.13 -3.38
C ALA A 131 -18.92 6.29 -4.87
N ALA A 132 -17.93 6.64 -5.70
CA ALA A 132 -18.06 6.72 -7.15
C ALA A 132 -17.99 5.36 -7.87
N GLY A 133 -17.87 4.26 -7.12
CA GLY A 133 -17.86 2.90 -7.68
C GLY A 133 -16.57 2.55 -8.42
N LYS A 134 -15.43 3.15 -8.04
CA LYS A 134 -14.13 2.90 -8.67
C LYS A 134 -13.32 1.86 -7.88
N HIS A 135 -12.60 0.99 -8.58
CA HIS A 135 -11.61 0.13 -7.92
C HIS A 135 -10.47 0.97 -7.35
N VAL A 136 -9.83 0.50 -6.28
CA VAL A 136 -8.81 1.29 -5.58
C VAL A 136 -7.55 0.50 -5.31
N TYR A 137 -6.42 1.07 -5.69
CA TYR A 137 -5.13 0.71 -5.14
C TYR A 137 -4.72 1.83 -4.18
N LEU A 138 -4.77 1.57 -2.88
CA LEU A 138 -4.44 2.53 -1.84
C LEU A 138 -3.02 2.27 -1.35
N GLU A 139 -2.11 3.22 -1.51
CA GLU A 139 -0.78 3.07 -0.92
C GLU A 139 -0.86 2.96 0.61
N LYS A 140 0.17 2.35 1.19
CA LYS A 140 0.31 2.28 2.65
C LYS A 140 0.95 3.58 3.18
N PRO A 141 0.83 3.86 4.48
CA PRO A 141 -0.17 3.34 5.41
C PRO A 141 -1.54 3.97 5.13
N VAL A 142 -2.62 3.21 5.33
CA VAL A 142 -3.98 3.66 4.98
C VAL A 142 -4.50 4.83 5.81
N ALA A 143 -3.87 5.10 6.96
CA ALA A 143 -4.19 6.20 7.87
C ALA A 143 -3.02 6.47 8.82
N VAL A 144 -3.05 7.64 9.48
CA VAL A 144 -2.04 8.07 10.47
C VAL A 144 -2.56 8.13 11.90
N ASP A 145 -3.88 8.01 12.09
CA ASP A 145 -4.56 8.02 13.38
C ASP A 145 -5.63 6.92 13.47
N VAL A 146 -6.04 6.57 14.70
CA VAL A 146 -6.98 5.47 14.96
C VAL A 146 -8.35 5.74 14.33
N PRO A 147 -8.97 6.93 14.50
CA PRO A 147 -10.24 7.22 13.82
C PRO A 147 -10.15 7.08 12.30
N GLY A 148 -9.02 7.42 11.69
CA GLY A 148 -8.77 7.26 10.26
C GLY A 148 -8.70 5.80 9.84
N ALA A 149 -7.97 4.96 10.58
CA ALA A 149 -7.89 3.53 10.31
C ALA A 149 -9.27 2.85 10.43
N LEU A 150 -10.05 3.20 11.46
CA LEU A 150 -11.43 2.73 11.62
C LEU A 150 -12.35 3.19 10.50
N LYS A 151 -12.16 4.42 9.99
CA LYS A 151 -12.91 4.91 8.83
C LYS A 151 -12.55 4.15 7.55
N VAL A 152 -11.29 3.78 7.35
CA VAL A 152 -10.87 2.95 6.22
C VAL A 152 -11.55 1.57 6.27
N ILE A 153 -11.63 0.94 7.44
CA ILE A 153 -12.38 -0.31 7.64
C ILE A 153 -13.86 -0.13 7.23
N GLU A 154 -14.49 0.95 7.67
CA GLU A 154 -15.88 1.26 7.32
C GLU A 154 -16.08 1.46 5.80
N ILE A 155 -15.15 2.16 5.14
CA ILE A 155 -15.15 2.32 3.69
C ILE A 155 -14.94 0.96 2.99
N GLY A 156 -14.00 0.15 3.48
CA GLY A 156 -13.74 -1.20 2.97
C GLY A 156 -14.97 -2.10 3.00
N LYS A 157 -15.77 -2.06 4.07
CA LYS A 157 -17.03 -2.80 4.16
C LYS A 157 -18.02 -2.44 3.05
N ARG A 158 -18.02 -1.18 2.58
CA ARG A 158 -18.89 -0.73 1.47
C ARG A 158 -18.38 -1.19 0.10
N ALA A 159 -17.06 -1.37 -0.05
CA ALA A 159 -16.43 -1.91 -1.25
C ALA A 159 -16.55 -3.44 -1.37
N GLN A 160 -16.72 -4.15 -0.25
CA GLN A 160 -16.73 -5.62 -0.17
C GLN A 160 -17.66 -6.26 -1.22
N GLY A 161 -17.09 -7.14 -2.04
CA GLY A 161 -17.82 -7.88 -3.08
C GLY A 161 -18.28 -7.03 -4.27
N LYS A 162 -17.93 -5.74 -4.32
CA LYS A 162 -18.33 -4.81 -5.38
C LYS A 162 -17.14 -4.21 -6.11
N LEU A 163 -16.05 -3.97 -5.39
CA LEU A 163 -14.85 -3.30 -5.89
C LEU A 163 -13.62 -3.99 -5.32
N SER A 164 -12.61 -4.22 -6.16
CA SER A 164 -11.25 -4.44 -5.69
C SER A 164 -10.73 -3.22 -4.93
N LEU A 165 -10.29 -3.45 -3.69
CA LEU A 165 -9.59 -2.50 -2.84
C LEU A 165 -8.33 -3.19 -2.32
N ASP A 166 -7.19 -2.86 -2.93
CA ASP A 166 -5.86 -3.34 -2.52
C ASP A 166 -5.14 -2.27 -1.71
N VAL A 167 -4.30 -2.72 -0.77
CA VAL A 167 -3.39 -1.85 -0.01
C VAL A 167 -1.96 -2.11 -0.47
N GLY A 168 -1.11 -1.08 -0.44
CA GLY A 168 0.29 -1.05 -0.86
C GLY A 168 1.28 -1.96 -0.10
N PHE A 169 0.86 -3.16 0.32
CA PHE A 169 1.71 -4.19 0.92
C PHE A 169 2.17 -5.21 -0.12
N GLN A 170 3.08 -4.78 -0.99
CA GLN A 170 3.62 -5.56 -2.10
C GLN A 170 4.30 -6.87 -1.69
N ILE A 171 4.85 -6.96 -0.47
CA ILE A 171 5.61 -8.13 -0.01
C ILE A 171 4.70 -9.36 0.15
N ARG A 172 3.39 -9.14 0.41
CA ARG A 172 2.40 -10.22 0.51
C ARG A 172 2.09 -10.91 -0.81
N ASP A 173 2.54 -10.33 -1.92
CA ASP A 173 2.42 -10.86 -3.27
C ASP A 173 3.81 -11.28 -3.82
N CYS A 174 4.87 -11.18 -3.00
CA CYS A 174 6.21 -11.56 -3.38
C CYS A 174 6.42 -13.07 -3.25
N PRO A 175 6.68 -13.82 -4.34
CA PRO A 175 6.71 -15.28 -4.33
C PRO A 175 7.58 -15.94 -3.23
N PRO A 176 8.85 -15.54 -3.00
CA PRO A 176 9.66 -16.17 -1.95
C PRO A 176 9.10 -15.94 -0.54
N PHE A 177 8.55 -14.74 -0.27
CA PHE A 177 7.91 -14.46 1.03
C PHE A 177 6.61 -15.26 1.19
N VAL A 178 5.78 -15.34 0.14
CA VAL A 178 4.54 -16.13 0.14
C VAL A 178 4.82 -17.60 0.42
N GLU A 179 5.81 -18.20 -0.25
CA GLU A 179 6.18 -19.59 -0.02
C GLU A 179 6.75 -19.83 1.38
N MET A 180 7.60 -18.92 1.89
CA MET A 180 8.12 -18.99 3.26
C MET A 180 6.99 -18.99 4.28
N VAL A 181 6.07 -18.02 4.19
CA VAL A 181 4.96 -17.89 5.14
C VAL A 181 4.02 -19.09 5.05
N LYS A 182 3.77 -19.60 3.84
CA LYS A 182 2.99 -20.84 3.66
C LYS A 182 3.62 -22.03 4.38
N ARG A 183 4.95 -22.19 4.33
CA ARG A 183 5.68 -23.25 5.05
C ARG A 183 5.62 -23.07 6.57
N ILE A 184 5.83 -21.84 7.04
CA ILE A 184 5.70 -21.52 8.48
C ILE A 184 4.29 -21.87 8.96
N HIS A 185 3.26 -21.47 8.21
CA HIS A 185 1.87 -21.79 8.52
C HIS A 185 1.53 -23.28 8.39
N GLY A 186 2.32 -24.03 7.63
CA GLY A 186 2.30 -25.50 7.55
C GLY A 186 2.98 -26.20 8.73
N GLY A 187 3.63 -25.46 9.63
CA GLY A 187 4.25 -25.99 10.84
C GLY A 187 5.78 -26.15 10.79
N ALA A 188 6.45 -25.62 9.76
CA ALA A 188 7.89 -25.78 9.56
C ALA A 188 8.74 -25.24 10.73
N LEU A 189 8.24 -24.27 11.51
CA LEU A 189 8.92 -23.76 12.72
C LEU A 189 8.44 -24.44 14.01
N GLY A 190 7.41 -25.29 13.96
CA GLY A 190 6.71 -25.76 15.16
C GLY A 190 6.01 -24.62 15.90
N LYS A 191 6.08 -24.61 17.23
CA LYS A 191 5.56 -23.49 18.03
C LYS A 191 6.58 -22.36 17.98
N ILE A 192 6.20 -21.20 17.45
CA ILE A 192 7.01 -19.97 17.51
C ILE A 192 7.07 -19.51 18.97
N ILE A 193 8.27 -19.16 19.43
CA ILE A 193 8.56 -18.73 20.82
C ILE A 193 8.83 -17.23 20.87
N CYS A 194 9.62 -16.72 19.92
CA CYS A 194 9.93 -15.30 19.81
C CYS A 194 10.33 -14.94 18.38
N GLY A 195 10.43 -13.64 18.13
CA GLY A 195 11.00 -13.09 16.90
C GLY A 195 11.81 -11.84 17.14
N GLU A 196 12.56 -11.46 16.13
CA GLU A 196 13.23 -10.17 16.03
C GLU A 196 13.06 -9.63 14.62
N SER A 197 13.04 -8.31 14.50
CA SER A 197 12.87 -7.64 13.22
C SER A 197 13.56 -6.29 13.23
N HIS A 198 13.98 -5.83 12.06
CA HIS A 198 14.60 -4.52 11.94
C HIS A 198 14.38 -3.85 10.60
N TYR A 199 14.46 -2.52 10.63
CA TYR A 199 14.45 -1.66 9.45
C TYR A 199 15.54 -0.60 9.60
N PHE A 200 16.73 -0.89 9.11
CA PHE A 200 17.87 0.01 9.17
C PHE A 200 18.08 0.69 7.83
N ALA A 201 17.89 2.01 7.83
CA ALA A 201 17.88 2.81 6.61
C ALA A 201 18.45 4.22 6.83
N GLY A 202 18.82 4.84 5.71
CA GLY A 202 19.06 6.27 5.66
C GLY A 202 17.75 7.06 5.61
N TYR A 203 17.84 8.36 5.88
CA TYR A 203 16.73 9.27 5.61
C TYR A 203 16.57 9.50 4.10
N LEU A 204 15.39 9.97 3.70
CA LEU A 204 15.11 10.33 2.32
C LEU A 204 15.70 11.69 2.01
N ASP A 205 16.55 11.80 1.00
CA ASP A 205 16.99 13.11 0.51
C ASP A 205 15.82 13.84 -0.14
N ARG A 206 15.55 15.06 0.32
CA ARG A 206 14.43 15.88 -0.16
C ARG A 206 14.96 17.22 -0.67
N PRO A 207 14.42 17.74 -1.79
CA PRO A 207 14.75 19.08 -2.24
C PRO A 207 14.45 20.13 -1.16
N ALA A 208 15.20 21.23 -1.15
CA ALA A 208 14.99 22.30 -0.16
C ALA A 208 13.73 23.16 -0.42
N TRP A 209 13.18 23.12 -1.64
CA TRP A 209 12.09 23.98 -2.14
C TRP A 209 12.22 25.44 -1.66
N PRO A 210 13.29 26.17 -2.07
CA PRO A 210 13.60 27.49 -1.53
C PRO A 210 12.45 28.50 -1.70
N ASP A 211 11.75 28.41 -2.84
CA ASP A 211 10.66 29.32 -3.21
C ASP A 211 9.28 28.90 -2.65
N ALA A 212 9.17 27.71 -2.05
CA ALA A 212 7.92 27.24 -1.48
C ALA A 212 7.59 27.99 -0.18
N THR A 213 6.31 28.35 -0.03
CA THR A 213 5.78 28.85 1.24
C THR A 213 5.98 27.81 2.36
N PRO A 214 5.96 28.19 3.65
CA PRO A 214 6.11 27.22 4.74
C PRO A 214 5.11 26.06 4.69
N VAL A 215 3.85 26.34 4.31
CA VAL A 215 2.79 25.32 4.18
C VAL A 215 3.06 24.41 2.99
N GLU A 216 3.39 24.97 1.83
CA GLU A 216 3.74 24.20 0.65
C GLU A 216 4.96 23.31 0.91
N ARG A 217 6.01 23.86 1.54
CA ARG A 217 7.22 23.10 1.90
C ARG A 217 6.89 21.93 2.80
N ARG A 218 6.00 22.12 3.78
CA ARG A 218 5.54 21.05 4.67
C ARG A 218 4.77 19.94 3.92
N LEU A 219 3.93 20.31 2.95
CA LEU A 219 3.21 19.35 2.10
C LEU A 219 4.15 18.62 1.13
N ARG A 220 5.09 19.34 0.51
CA ARG A 220 6.12 18.74 -0.35
C ARG A 220 7.06 17.86 0.47
N ASN A 221 7.36 18.22 1.71
CA ASN A 221 8.19 17.45 2.63
C ASN A 221 7.39 16.54 3.58
N TRP A 222 6.18 16.11 3.18
CA TRP A 222 5.24 15.42 4.06
C TRP A 222 5.83 14.23 4.82
N VAL A 223 6.81 13.52 4.25
CA VAL A 223 7.43 12.33 4.88
C VAL A 223 8.24 12.68 6.14
N TYR A 224 8.65 13.94 6.28
CA TYR A 224 9.32 14.50 7.46
C TYR A 224 8.33 15.16 8.44
N ASP A 225 7.04 15.19 8.11
CA ASP A 225 6.00 15.71 8.97
C ASP A 225 5.23 14.56 9.62
N ARG A 226 5.27 14.48 10.96
CA ARG A 226 4.64 13.38 11.69
C ARG A 226 3.15 13.33 11.41
N VAL A 227 2.45 14.47 11.32
CA VAL A 227 1.01 14.49 11.11
C VAL A 227 0.63 14.04 9.70
N LEU A 228 1.37 14.45 8.68
CA LEU A 228 1.10 14.07 7.29
C LEU A 228 1.54 12.63 6.97
N SER A 229 2.61 12.16 7.60
CA SER A 229 3.27 10.86 7.33
C SER A 229 2.79 9.74 8.25
N GLY A 230 2.55 10.03 9.52
CA GLY A 230 2.33 9.03 10.58
C GLY A 230 3.58 8.71 11.41
N ASP A 231 4.71 9.38 11.15
CA ASP A 231 6.05 9.02 11.63
C ASP A 231 6.64 7.78 10.92
N ILE A 232 7.94 7.53 11.05
CA ILE A 232 8.66 6.49 10.30
C ILE A 232 8.15 5.08 10.65
N VAL A 233 7.65 4.89 11.87
CA VAL A 233 7.11 3.61 12.34
C VAL A 233 5.80 3.24 11.62
N VAL A 234 4.97 4.22 11.29
CA VAL A 234 3.71 4.01 10.59
C VAL A 234 3.91 4.05 9.07
N GLU A 235 4.84 4.87 8.56
CA GLU A 235 5.00 5.07 7.12
C GLU A 235 5.93 4.06 6.45
N GLN A 236 7.16 3.90 6.94
CA GLN A 236 8.16 3.02 6.32
C GLN A 236 8.21 1.65 6.99
N ASN A 237 8.29 1.64 8.32
CA ASN A 237 8.51 0.41 9.09
C ASN A 237 7.29 -0.52 9.09
N ILE A 238 6.11 -0.01 8.71
CA ILE A 238 4.89 -0.80 8.60
C ILE A 238 5.03 -2.04 7.72
N HIS A 239 5.93 -2.04 6.72
CA HIS A 239 6.19 -3.25 5.93
C HIS A 239 6.67 -4.43 6.81
N VAL A 240 7.56 -4.16 7.76
CA VAL A 240 8.13 -5.16 8.66
C VAL A 240 7.09 -5.62 9.68
N VAL A 241 6.35 -4.66 10.26
CA VAL A 241 5.27 -4.97 11.21
C VAL A 241 4.15 -5.78 10.54
N ASP A 242 3.83 -5.49 9.28
CA ASP A 242 2.85 -6.23 8.48
C ASP A 242 3.28 -7.68 8.22
N ILE A 243 4.57 -7.94 7.93
CA ILE A 243 5.12 -9.29 7.81
C ILE A 243 5.04 -10.03 9.14
N CYS A 244 5.36 -9.37 10.25
CA CYS A 244 5.22 -9.97 11.59
C CYS A 244 3.77 -10.39 11.86
N ASN A 245 2.80 -9.51 11.60
CA ASN A 245 1.39 -9.83 11.73
C ASN A 245 0.98 -11.01 10.83
N TRP A 246 1.53 -11.07 9.61
CA TRP A 246 1.24 -12.14 8.66
C TRP A 246 1.78 -13.50 9.10
N VAL A 247 3.04 -13.56 9.51
CA VAL A 247 3.70 -14.78 9.98
C VAL A 247 2.94 -15.34 11.19
N LEU A 248 2.62 -14.48 12.15
CA LEU A 248 1.96 -14.88 13.40
C LEU A 248 0.43 -15.05 13.28
N LYS A 249 -0.16 -14.66 12.14
CA LYS A 249 -1.63 -14.65 11.92
C LYS A 249 -2.39 -13.87 13.00
N ALA A 250 -1.79 -12.81 13.52
CA ALA A 250 -2.36 -12.02 14.60
C ALA A 250 -1.75 -10.61 14.59
N HIS A 251 -2.39 -9.67 15.27
CA HIS A 251 -1.80 -8.41 15.65
C HIS A 251 -1.22 -8.50 17.08
N PRO A 252 -0.30 -7.60 17.48
CA PRO A 252 0.16 -7.51 18.85
C PRO A 252 -0.98 -7.13 19.81
N LEU A 253 -0.93 -7.68 21.03
CA LEU A 253 -1.84 -7.38 22.14
C LEU A 253 -1.45 -6.10 22.88
N LYS A 254 -0.15 -5.79 22.91
CA LYS A 254 0.42 -4.59 23.53
C LYS A 254 1.85 -4.34 23.03
N ALA A 255 2.33 -3.11 23.21
CA ALA A 255 3.72 -2.75 22.90
C ALA A 255 4.31 -1.82 23.96
N SER A 256 5.61 -1.98 24.23
CA SER A 256 6.45 -0.99 24.89
C SER A 256 7.49 -0.49 23.91
N ALA A 257 7.78 0.81 23.89
CA ALA A 257 8.70 1.38 22.92
C ALA A 257 9.46 2.60 23.43
N SER A 258 10.59 2.87 22.79
CA SER A 258 11.35 4.11 22.90
C SER A 258 11.81 4.58 21.53
N GLY A 259 12.17 5.85 21.41
CA GLY A 259 12.69 6.41 20.17
C GLY A 259 12.94 7.91 20.33
N GLY A 260 13.48 8.54 19.30
CA GLY A 260 13.69 9.98 19.31
C GLY A 260 14.01 10.54 17.94
N ARG A 261 14.19 11.85 17.88
CA ARG A 261 14.43 12.60 16.62
C ARG A 261 15.91 12.70 16.22
N ALA A 262 16.82 12.13 17.01
CA ALA A 262 18.25 12.25 16.76
C ALA A 262 18.64 11.65 15.40
N GLY A 263 19.72 12.17 14.81
CA GLY A 263 20.28 11.69 13.54
C GLY A 263 19.60 12.22 12.27
N ARG A 264 18.41 12.84 12.36
CA ARG A 264 17.71 13.42 11.20
C ARG A 264 18.02 14.91 10.97
N PRO A 265 17.84 15.40 9.73
CA PRO A 265 17.70 16.82 9.42
C PRO A 265 16.64 17.54 10.29
N THR A 266 16.80 18.84 10.48
CA THR A 266 15.95 19.66 11.37
C THR A 266 14.64 20.12 10.75
N ASP A 267 14.42 19.90 9.45
CA ASP A 267 13.28 20.37 8.65
C ASP A 267 12.01 19.50 8.77
N GLY A 268 11.83 18.83 9.92
CA GLY A 268 10.68 17.97 10.22
C GLY A 268 10.59 17.59 11.70
N ASP A 269 9.52 16.89 12.07
CA ASP A 269 9.23 16.49 13.46
C ASP A 269 9.06 14.98 13.69
N VAL A 270 9.32 14.17 12.65
CA VAL A 270 9.36 12.69 12.73
C VAL A 270 10.55 12.19 13.53
N TYR A 271 10.40 11.02 14.17
CA TYR A 271 11.47 10.32 14.85
C TYR A 271 12.48 9.75 13.84
N GLY A 272 13.74 9.62 14.27
CA GLY A 272 14.84 9.02 13.53
C GLY A 272 15.05 7.53 13.83
N ASN A 273 14.61 7.05 15.00
CA ASN A 273 14.67 5.64 15.38
C ASN A 273 13.48 5.23 16.23
N TYR A 274 13.23 3.92 16.25
CA TYR A 274 12.34 3.25 17.18
C TYR A 274 12.98 1.96 17.68
N ASP A 275 12.77 1.65 18.95
CA ASP A 275 13.05 0.37 19.58
C ASP A 275 11.76 -0.08 20.26
N VAL A 276 11.20 -1.21 19.85
CA VAL A 276 9.86 -1.67 20.22
C VAL A 276 9.91 -3.13 20.64
N LEU A 277 9.19 -3.46 21.71
CA LEU A 277 8.83 -4.83 22.07
C LEU A 277 7.33 -4.99 21.85
N PHE A 278 6.96 -5.86 20.93
CA PHE A 278 5.59 -6.26 20.67
C PHE A 278 5.28 -7.59 21.37
N HIS A 279 4.19 -7.63 22.11
CA HIS A 279 3.66 -8.86 22.71
C HIS A 279 2.50 -9.37 21.87
N TYR A 280 2.67 -10.52 21.23
CA TYR A 280 1.63 -11.20 20.43
C TYR A 280 0.89 -12.26 21.26
N PRO A 281 -0.24 -12.80 20.75
CA PRO A 281 -0.90 -13.96 21.35
C PRO A 281 0.05 -15.15 21.57
N GLU A 282 -0.37 -16.09 22.42
CA GLU A 282 0.40 -17.30 22.76
C GLU A 282 1.77 -17.06 23.43
N GLY A 283 1.99 -15.85 23.95
CA GLY A 283 3.21 -15.46 24.66
C GLY A 283 4.41 -15.25 23.75
N VAL A 284 4.18 -14.93 22.47
CA VAL A 284 5.25 -14.65 21.50
C VAL A 284 5.64 -13.18 21.59
N ASP A 285 6.92 -12.94 21.89
CA ASP A 285 7.49 -11.60 21.91
C ASP A 285 8.29 -11.34 20.63
N VAL A 286 8.09 -10.19 20.01
CA VAL A 286 8.83 -9.75 18.81
C VAL A 286 9.50 -8.41 19.09
N THR A 287 10.83 -8.39 19.02
CA THR A 287 11.58 -7.13 19.05
C THR A 287 11.58 -6.49 17.68
N PHE A 288 11.47 -5.17 17.64
CA PHE A 288 11.60 -4.37 16.43
C PHE A 288 12.53 -3.19 16.68
N SER A 289 13.52 -3.00 15.81
CA SER A 289 14.42 -1.84 15.86
C SER A 289 14.49 -1.15 14.49
N SER A 290 14.54 0.17 14.48
CA SER A 290 14.67 0.90 13.23
C SER A 290 15.54 2.13 13.33
N THR A 291 16.18 2.45 12.21
CA THR A 291 16.83 3.72 11.99
C THR A 291 16.40 4.26 10.64
N GLN A 292 16.21 5.57 10.57
CA GLN A 292 16.03 6.30 9.33
C GLN A 292 16.95 7.53 9.33
N PHE A 293 18.24 7.26 9.51
CA PHE A 293 19.35 8.21 9.44
C PHE A 293 20.70 7.54 9.16
N ALA A 294 20.75 6.20 9.08
CA ALA A 294 21.98 5.46 8.86
C ALA A 294 22.65 5.88 7.54
N LYS A 295 23.98 5.94 7.53
CA LYS A 295 24.77 6.26 6.33
C LYS A 295 25.57 5.03 5.92
N GLY A 296 25.45 4.61 4.66
CA GLY A 296 26.21 3.47 4.12
C GLY A 296 25.81 2.11 4.68
N TRP A 297 24.66 2.00 5.37
CA TRP A 297 24.11 0.73 5.83
C TRP A 297 22.62 0.64 5.47
N TRP A 298 22.22 -0.50 4.94
CA TRP A 298 20.82 -0.80 4.62
C TRP A 298 20.53 -2.27 4.91
N GLU A 299 19.57 -2.51 5.79
CA GLU A 299 19.19 -3.87 6.15
C GLU A 299 17.75 -3.90 6.69
N VAL A 300 16.93 -4.78 6.14
CA VAL A 300 15.55 -5.01 6.58
C VAL A 300 15.33 -6.51 6.64
N THR A 301 14.86 -7.02 7.79
CA THR A 301 14.58 -8.44 7.96
C THR A 301 13.61 -8.71 9.10
N GLU A 302 12.95 -9.85 9.03
CA GLU A 302 12.27 -10.51 10.14
C GLU A 302 12.90 -11.89 10.37
N ARG A 303 13.03 -12.27 11.64
CA ARG A 303 13.46 -13.60 12.08
C ARG A 303 12.51 -14.13 13.14
N PHE A 304 12.12 -15.39 13.00
CA PHE A 304 11.25 -16.08 13.95
C PHE A 304 11.91 -17.37 14.39
N PHE A 305 11.85 -17.63 15.70
CA PHE A 305 12.44 -18.80 16.34
C PHE A 305 11.33 -19.67 16.89
N GLY A 306 11.25 -20.90 16.41
CA GLY A 306 10.28 -21.88 16.88
C GLY A 306 10.94 -23.18 17.34
N THR A 307 10.14 -24.06 17.92
CA THR A 307 10.60 -25.32 18.52
C THR A 307 11.22 -26.30 17.52
N LYS A 308 10.99 -26.12 16.21
CA LYS A 308 11.51 -27.01 15.15
C LYS A 308 12.43 -26.30 14.15
N GLY A 309 12.57 -24.98 14.24
CA GLY A 309 13.34 -24.25 13.26
C GLY A 309 13.28 -22.73 13.42
N THR A 310 14.02 -22.07 12.55
CA THR A 310 14.15 -20.61 12.48
C THR A 310 13.90 -20.14 11.06
N SER A 311 13.14 -19.07 10.87
CA SER A 311 13.04 -18.39 9.58
C SER A 311 13.83 -17.09 9.56
N GLN A 312 14.26 -16.67 8.38
CA GLN A 312 14.76 -15.32 8.11
C GLN A 312 14.24 -14.83 6.76
N SER A 313 13.74 -13.60 6.72
CA SER A 313 13.22 -12.95 5.52
C SER A 313 13.86 -11.59 5.27
N PRO A 314 15.14 -11.53 4.85
CA PRO A 314 15.79 -10.26 4.61
C PRO A 314 15.40 -9.74 3.23
N TYR A 315 15.40 -8.42 3.02
CA TYR A 315 15.21 -7.85 1.68
C TYR A 315 16.38 -8.23 0.75
N THR A 316 17.58 -8.36 1.32
CA THR A 316 18.79 -8.79 0.63
C THR A 316 19.50 -9.90 1.42
N GLY A 317 19.93 -10.95 0.74
CA GLY A 317 20.61 -12.10 1.36
C GLY A 317 19.72 -13.35 1.45
N PRO A 318 20.10 -14.35 2.28
CA PRO A 318 19.42 -15.64 2.31
C PRO A 318 18.03 -15.53 2.95
N LEU A 319 16.99 -15.75 2.15
CA LEU A 319 15.60 -15.90 2.61
C LEU A 319 15.27 -17.38 2.74
N GLY A 320 14.84 -17.82 3.92
CA GLY A 320 14.56 -19.24 4.14
C GLY A 320 14.20 -19.64 5.57
N ILE A 321 14.18 -20.94 5.77
CA ILE A 321 13.91 -21.68 6.98
C ILE A 321 15.05 -22.68 7.22
N TRP A 322 15.53 -22.74 8.45
CA TRP A 322 16.51 -23.70 8.95
C TRP A 322 15.91 -24.52 10.09
N GLY A 323 16.42 -25.73 10.32
CA GLY A 323 15.91 -26.64 11.35
C GLY A 323 15.46 -27.96 10.75
N ASP A 324 14.41 -28.56 11.31
CA ASP A 324 13.92 -29.89 10.95
C ASP A 324 13.38 -29.97 9.52
N GLU A 325 12.78 -28.88 9.01
CA GLU A 325 12.22 -28.76 7.66
C GLU A 325 12.90 -27.61 6.89
N PRO A 326 14.17 -27.76 6.49
CA PRO A 326 14.93 -26.67 5.88
C PRO A 326 14.42 -26.34 4.48
N TRP A 327 14.42 -25.06 4.15
CA TRP A 327 14.06 -24.55 2.82
C TRP A 327 14.72 -23.19 2.59
N GLN A 328 15.18 -22.92 1.38
CA GLN A 328 15.71 -21.61 1.00
C GLN A 328 15.11 -21.21 -0.34
N ALA A 329 14.77 -19.92 -0.47
CA ALA A 329 14.28 -19.40 -1.75
C ALA A 329 15.37 -19.49 -2.82
N GLU A 330 14.97 -19.87 -4.03
CA GLU A 330 15.87 -19.91 -5.19
C GLU A 330 16.27 -18.49 -5.58
N GLY A 331 17.52 -18.31 -6.04
CA GLY A 331 18.00 -17.01 -6.51
C GLY A 331 18.31 -15.98 -5.42
N THR A 332 18.22 -16.33 -4.13
CA THR A 332 18.67 -15.45 -3.04
C THR A 332 20.18 -15.21 -3.19
N PRO A 333 20.66 -13.95 -3.26
CA PRO A 333 22.09 -13.68 -3.34
C PRO A 333 22.84 -14.28 -2.14
N ALA A 334 24.10 -14.66 -2.35
CA ALA A 334 24.99 -15.08 -1.26
C ALA A 334 25.12 -13.96 -0.21
N LYS A 335 25.55 -14.31 1.01
CA LYS A 335 25.66 -13.42 2.18
C LYS A 335 26.42 -12.10 1.90
N ASP A 336 27.29 -12.10 0.89
CA ASP A 336 28.20 -11.00 0.53
C ASP A 336 27.77 -10.22 -0.72
N ALA A 337 26.51 -10.33 -1.16
CA ALA A 337 26.00 -9.51 -2.26
C ALA A 337 26.05 -8.02 -1.90
N GLU A 338 26.50 -7.17 -2.83
CA GLU A 338 26.59 -5.73 -2.62
C GLU A 338 25.25 -5.17 -2.13
N GLN A 339 25.26 -4.54 -0.95
CA GLN A 339 24.10 -3.83 -0.44
C GLN A 339 23.79 -2.66 -1.37
N THR A 340 22.77 -2.83 -2.22
CA THR A 340 22.17 -1.70 -2.92
C THR A 340 21.41 -0.85 -1.90
N GLY A 341 21.60 0.48 -1.95
CA GLY A 341 21.06 1.40 -0.95
C GLY A 341 19.53 1.40 -0.86
N PHE A 342 18.99 2.10 0.15
CA PHE A 342 17.56 2.23 0.39
C PHE A 342 16.75 2.63 -0.87
N SER A 343 15.70 1.87 -1.19
CA SER A 343 14.79 2.14 -2.32
C SER A 343 13.55 2.91 -1.89
N ALA A 344 13.57 4.23 -2.08
CA ALA A 344 12.44 5.13 -1.78
C ALA A 344 11.23 4.97 -2.70
N THR A 345 11.45 4.47 -3.92
CA THR A 345 10.39 4.28 -4.94
C THR A 345 9.77 2.89 -4.91
N GLY A 346 10.39 1.95 -4.18
CA GLY A 346 10.00 0.54 -4.11
C GLY A 346 10.50 -0.31 -5.28
N LYS A 347 11.37 0.22 -6.13
CA LYS A 347 12.11 -0.63 -7.08
C LYS A 347 13.16 -1.43 -6.30
N PHE A 348 12.88 -2.70 -6.04
CA PHE A 348 13.78 -3.59 -5.30
C PHE A 348 14.56 -4.52 -6.24
N THR A 349 15.70 -4.99 -5.75
CA THR A 349 16.47 -6.12 -6.31
C THR A 349 16.41 -7.29 -5.34
N SER A 350 16.97 -8.45 -5.69
CA SER A 350 17.05 -9.61 -4.78
C SER A 350 15.65 -10.14 -4.40
N ASN A 351 15.39 -10.39 -3.11
CA ASN A 351 14.22 -11.12 -2.62
C ASN A 351 12.89 -10.41 -2.86
N LEU A 352 12.91 -9.11 -3.16
CA LEU A 352 11.72 -8.30 -3.43
C LEU A 352 11.57 -7.91 -4.91
N GLU A 353 12.40 -8.43 -5.81
CA GLU A 353 12.40 -8.08 -7.25
C GLU A 353 11.00 -8.13 -7.88
N PHE A 354 10.20 -9.13 -7.51
CA PHE A 354 8.87 -9.33 -8.10
C PHE A 354 7.73 -8.75 -7.27
N ALA A 355 7.99 -8.16 -6.11
CA ALA A 355 6.95 -7.79 -5.16
C ALA A 355 5.94 -6.78 -5.75
N ASP A 356 6.41 -5.63 -6.26
CA ASP A 356 5.51 -4.63 -6.84
C ASP A 356 4.84 -5.14 -8.13
N ARG A 357 5.57 -5.90 -8.96
CA ARG A 357 5.04 -6.46 -10.21
C ARG A 357 3.88 -7.42 -9.96
N GLU A 358 4.07 -8.42 -9.10
CA GLU A 358 3.02 -9.39 -8.81
C GLU A 358 1.86 -8.74 -8.07
N LYS A 359 2.14 -7.77 -7.19
CA LYS A 359 1.09 -6.98 -6.52
C LYS A 359 0.19 -6.24 -7.51
N LYS A 360 0.78 -5.55 -8.49
CA LYS A 360 0.01 -4.79 -9.51
C LYS A 360 -0.76 -5.73 -10.44
N LYS A 361 -0.15 -6.84 -10.83
CA LYS A 361 -0.80 -7.88 -11.62
C LYS A 361 -2.01 -8.47 -10.89
N ALA A 362 -1.85 -8.87 -9.64
CA ALA A 362 -2.94 -9.41 -8.82
C ALA A 362 -4.10 -8.41 -8.67
N PHE A 363 -3.81 -7.11 -8.50
CA PHE A 363 -4.84 -6.08 -8.48
C PHE A 363 -5.62 -6.02 -9.81
N VAL A 364 -4.96 -5.98 -10.97
CA VAL A 364 -5.67 -5.93 -12.26
C VAL A 364 -6.42 -7.24 -12.57
N GLU A 365 -5.86 -8.38 -12.19
CA GLU A 365 -6.52 -9.69 -12.31
C GLU A 365 -7.80 -9.75 -11.46
N SER A 366 -7.79 -9.20 -10.25
CA SER A 366 -8.98 -9.14 -9.38
C SER A 366 -10.13 -8.36 -10.03
N ILE A 367 -9.81 -7.27 -10.75
CA ILE A 367 -10.77 -6.43 -11.47
C ILE A 367 -11.30 -7.19 -12.69
N THR A 368 -10.39 -7.72 -13.51
CA THR A 368 -10.76 -8.31 -14.81
C THR A 368 -11.45 -9.66 -14.69
N SER A 369 -11.19 -10.42 -13.63
CA SER A 369 -11.86 -11.69 -13.32
C SER A 369 -13.16 -11.53 -12.53
N GLY A 370 -13.38 -10.39 -11.87
CA GLY A 370 -14.49 -10.19 -10.93
C GLY A 370 -14.26 -10.80 -9.54
N ASN A 371 -13.11 -11.44 -9.30
CA ASN A 371 -12.71 -11.94 -7.97
C ASN A 371 -12.12 -10.79 -7.15
N PHE A 372 -12.99 -9.87 -6.73
CA PHE A 372 -12.56 -8.62 -6.10
C PHE A 372 -11.85 -8.85 -4.77
N HIS A 373 -10.73 -8.15 -4.60
CA HIS A 373 -9.99 -8.11 -3.35
C HIS A 373 -10.55 -7.06 -2.39
N ASN A 374 -10.38 -7.26 -1.08
CA ASN A 374 -10.57 -6.22 -0.10
C ASN A 374 -9.54 -6.34 1.01
N GLN A 375 -8.62 -5.39 1.06
CA GLN A 375 -7.48 -5.37 1.97
C GLN A 375 -7.56 -4.23 2.99
N ALA A 376 -8.68 -3.52 3.08
CA ALA A 376 -8.85 -2.38 3.98
C ALA A 376 -8.59 -2.76 5.45
N ASP A 377 -9.20 -3.85 5.92
CA ASP A 377 -9.07 -4.31 7.31
C ASP A 377 -7.62 -4.68 7.65
N LYS A 378 -6.96 -5.38 6.72
CA LYS A 378 -5.53 -5.75 6.84
C LYS A 378 -4.62 -4.51 6.83
N GLY A 379 -4.90 -3.57 5.95
CA GLY A 379 -4.23 -2.26 5.90
C GLY A 379 -4.32 -1.51 7.21
N ALA A 380 -5.54 -1.44 7.77
CA ALA A 380 -5.82 -0.76 9.02
C ALA A 380 -5.20 -1.49 10.22
N GLU A 381 -5.25 -2.83 10.27
CA GLU A 381 -4.63 -3.62 11.35
C GLU A 381 -3.13 -3.35 11.46
N SER A 382 -2.40 -3.43 10.34
CA SER A 382 -0.96 -3.15 10.33
C SER A 382 -0.65 -1.69 10.70
N ALA A 383 -1.48 -0.73 10.27
CA ALA A 383 -1.32 0.67 10.66
C ALA A 383 -1.58 0.89 12.17
N LEU A 384 -2.61 0.23 12.73
CA LEU A 384 -2.93 0.28 14.16
C LEU A 384 -1.82 -0.34 15.01
N SER A 385 -1.20 -1.44 14.57
CA SER A 385 -0.02 -2.03 15.24
C SER A 385 1.12 -1.03 15.34
N CYS A 386 1.40 -0.29 14.26
CA CYS A 386 2.42 0.76 14.25
C CYS A 386 2.02 1.97 15.10
N MET A 387 0.75 2.38 15.10
CA MET A 387 0.26 3.49 15.95
C MET A 387 0.35 3.16 17.43
N MET A 388 0.13 1.89 17.82
CA MET A 388 0.34 1.42 19.19
C MET A 388 1.81 1.58 19.61
N ALA A 389 2.75 1.14 18.76
CA ALA A 389 4.19 1.34 18.99
C ALA A 389 4.58 2.82 19.08
N ARG A 390 4.04 3.65 18.18
CA ARG A 390 4.26 5.10 18.20
C ARG A 390 3.79 5.72 19.51
N THR A 391 2.58 5.37 19.95
CA THR A 391 1.99 5.89 21.19
C THR A 391 2.81 5.45 22.40
N ALA A 392 3.26 4.19 22.43
CA ALA A 392 4.15 3.69 23.48
C ALA A 392 5.46 4.49 23.53
N ALA A 393 6.09 4.76 22.38
CA ALA A 393 7.33 5.52 22.30
C ALA A 393 7.18 6.98 22.73
N TYR A 394 6.07 7.62 22.38
CA TYR A 394 5.81 9.01 22.74
C TYR A 394 5.46 9.18 24.22
N THR A 395 4.78 8.20 24.82
CA THR A 395 4.33 8.26 26.21
C THR A 395 5.32 7.65 27.19
N GLY A 396 6.27 6.84 26.71
CA GLY A 396 7.24 6.13 27.55
C GLY A 396 6.63 5.01 28.39
N ARG A 397 5.42 4.53 28.04
CA ARG A 397 4.74 3.43 28.73
C ARG A 397 4.25 2.37 27.77
N GLU A 398 3.88 1.23 28.33
CA GLU A 398 3.18 0.19 27.59
C GLU A 398 1.79 0.66 27.16
N VAL A 399 1.40 0.29 25.94
CA VAL A 399 0.08 0.58 25.35
C VAL A 399 -0.51 -0.72 24.84
N SER A 400 -1.77 -1.00 25.18
CA SER A 400 -2.48 -2.19 24.73
C SER A 400 -3.26 -1.95 23.44
N TRP A 401 -3.60 -3.04 22.74
CA TRP A 401 -4.45 -3.01 21.56
C TRP A 401 -5.85 -2.45 21.88
N GLU A 402 -6.43 -2.88 22.99
CA GLU A 402 -7.74 -2.40 23.45
C GLU A 402 -7.74 -0.89 23.73
N GLU A 403 -6.66 -0.39 24.32
CA GLU A 403 -6.48 1.05 24.55
C GLU A 403 -6.31 1.80 23.22
N THR A 404 -5.51 1.25 22.31
CA THR A 404 -5.30 1.83 20.98
C THR A 404 -6.63 2.01 20.25
N LEU A 405 -7.49 0.98 20.21
CA LEU A 405 -8.80 1.04 19.55
C LEU A 405 -9.77 2.03 20.19
N LYS A 406 -9.58 2.40 21.46
CA LYS A 406 -10.39 3.39 22.16
C LYS A 406 -9.90 4.83 21.95
N SER A 407 -8.73 5.02 21.32
CA SER A 407 -8.20 6.35 21.07
C SER A 407 -9.11 7.14 20.13
N THR A 408 -9.53 8.31 20.60
CA THR A 408 -10.27 9.30 19.80
C THR A 408 -9.36 10.43 19.31
N GLU A 409 -8.03 10.28 19.46
CA GLU A 409 -7.07 11.27 19.00
C GLU A 409 -7.13 11.39 17.47
N THR A 410 -7.43 12.59 17.00
CA THR A 410 -7.38 12.92 15.57
C THR A 410 -6.17 13.80 15.30
N TRP A 411 -5.34 13.39 14.36
CA TRP A 411 -4.25 14.21 13.88
C TRP A 411 -4.79 15.22 12.87
N ASP A 412 -4.39 16.48 12.98
CA ASP A 412 -4.81 17.55 12.08
C ASP A 412 -3.60 18.41 11.72
N PRO A 413 -3.21 18.50 10.43
CA PRO A 413 -2.08 19.32 10.04
C PRO A 413 -2.39 20.82 10.17
N LYS A 414 -3.65 21.23 10.36
CA LYS A 414 -4.08 22.65 10.36
C LYS A 414 -3.67 23.36 9.07
N ILE A 415 -3.78 22.64 7.95
CA ILE A 415 -3.48 23.13 6.61
C ILE A 415 -4.79 23.33 5.86
N ASP A 416 -5.01 24.56 5.39
CA ASP A 416 -6.11 24.88 4.47
C ASP A 416 -5.61 24.79 3.03
N LEU A 417 -5.93 23.68 2.35
CA LEU A 417 -5.47 23.44 0.98
C LEU A 417 -6.03 24.47 -0.03
N ASN A 418 -7.11 25.18 0.30
CA ASN A 418 -7.68 26.22 -0.58
C ASN A 418 -6.89 27.53 -0.56
N LYS A 419 -5.91 27.66 0.36
CA LYS A 419 -5.03 28.83 0.48
C LYS A 419 -3.65 28.59 -0.13
N LEU A 420 -3.42 27.43 -0.74
CA LEU A 420 -2.21 27.18 -1.52
C LEU A 420 -2.33 27.97 -2.83
N ARG A 421 -1.29 28.77 -3.11
CA ARG A 421 -1.23 29.66 -4.27
C ARG A 421 -0.85 28.93 -5.54
#